data_AF-A0A3L7WD36-F1
#
_entry.id   AF-A0A3L7WD36-F1
#
_cell.length_a   1.000
_cell.length_b   1.000
_cell.length_c   1.000
_cell.angle_alpha   90.00
_cell.angle_beta   90.00
_cell.angle_gamma   90.00
#
_symmetry.space_group_name_H-M   'P 1'
#
loop_
_entity.id
_entity.type
_entity.pdbx_description
1 polymer ?
#
loop_
_entity_poly.entity_id
_entity_poly.type
_entity_poly.pdbx_seq_one_letter_code
_entity_poly.pdbx_strand_id
1 'polypeptide(L)'
;MAPTARRRTATTVATYIAALPADQARSLRRLRDTILATAPGGVTEVSYGVPGIRFPNGGRVHFGSRRGGLSLYAGHVSALFAHELTGFTIAGTTIHFTPDHELPIALIKRITRAVLARADERAATAKKRR
;
A
#
# COMPACT_ATOMS: atom_id res chain seq x y z
N MET A 1 15.46 -2.88 28.80
CA MET A 1 15.74 -1.64 28.04
C MET A 1 14.69 -1.53 26.94
N ALA A 2 13.71 -0.63 27.09
CA ALA A 2 12.59 -0.46 26.17
C ALA A 2 12.89 0.68 25.18
N PRO A 3 12.39 0.61 23.93
CA PRO A 3 11.86 1.78 23.27
C PRO A 3 10.35 1.83 23.54
N THR A 4 9.99 2.74 24.45
CA THR A 4 8.77 3.55 24.46
C THR A 4 7.57 3.02 23.65
N ALA A 5 6.67 2.33 24.35
CA ALA A 5 5.27 2.24 23.95
C ALA A 5 4.68 3.65 23.90
N ARG A 6 4.63 4.27 22.71
CA ARG A 6 3.93 5.54 22.52
C ARG A 6 2.44 5.27 22.44
N ARG A 7 1.80 5.18 23.60
CA ARG A 7 0.34 5.13 23.75
C ARG A 7 -0.20 6.56 23.69
N ARG A 8 -0.53 7.06 22.50
CA ARG A 8 -1.37 8.27 22.32
C ARG A 8 -2.25 8.07 21.09
N THR A 9 -3.53 7.78 21.34
CA THR A 9 -4.70 8.09 20.51
C THR A 9 -4.39 8.58 19.09
N ALA A 10 -4.28 7.65 18.13
CA ALA A 10 -4.22 7.96 16.71
C ALA A 10 -4.84 6.78 15.96
N THR A 11 -5.73 7.07 15.03
CA THR A 11 -6.27 6.11 14.06
C THR A 11 -5.12 5.59 13.21
N THR A 12 -4.36 4.60 13.70
CA THR A 12 -3.22 4.03 12.97
C THR A 12 -3.68 2.93 12.03
N VAL A 13 -2.86 2.61 11.01
CA VAL A 13 -3.14 1.53 10.06
C VAL A 13 -3.49 0.22 10.78
N ALA A 14 -2.83 -0.08 11.90
CA ALA A 14 -3.13 -1.26 12.70
C ALA A 14 -4.53 -1.23 13.33
N THR A 15 -4.95 -0.09 13.87
CA THR A 15 -6.31 0.10 14.43
C THR A 15 -7.36 0.03 13.33
N TYR A 16 -7.10 0.62 12.15
CA TYR A 16 -7.98 0.50 10.99
C TYR A 16 -8.15 -0.95 10.56
N ILE A 17 -7.05 -1.69 10.41
CA ILE A 17 -7.06 -3.11 10.07
C ILE A 17 -7.80 -3.93 11.14
N ALA A 18 -7.63 -3.63 12.43
CA ALA A 18 -8.31 -4.32 13.51
C ALA A 18 -9.81 -4.02 13.58
N ALA A 19 -10.27 -2.89 13.05
CA ALA A 19 -11.68 -2.53 12.96
C ALA A 19 -12.41 -3.23 11.79
N LEU A 20 -11.66 -3.87 10.88
CA LEU A 20 -12.22 -4.59 9.74
C LEU A 20 -12.58 -6.04 10.10
N PRO A 21 -13.46 -6.68 9.30
CA PRO A 21 -13.70 -8.12 9.39
C PRO A 21 -12.38 -8.91 9.32
N ALA A 22 -12.31 -10.03 10.02
CA ALA A 22 -11.10 -10.82 10.19
C ALA A 22 -10.40 -11.17 8.87
N ASP A 23 -11.16 -11.48 7.83
CA ASP A 23 -10.64 -11.81 6.49
C ASP A 23 -9.95 -10.61 5.83
N GLN A 24 -10.63 -9.47 5.79
CA GLN A 24 -10.06 -8.22 5.24
C GLN A 24 -8.84 -7.76 6.04
N ALA A 25 -8.93 -7.88 7.37
CA ALA A 25 -7.85 -7.53 8.27
C ALA A 25 -6.60 -8.38 7.98
N ARG A 26 -6.78 -9.69 7.78
CA ARG A 26 -5.68 -10.62 7.44
C ARG A 26 -5.02 -10.23 6.13
N SER A 27 -5.79 -10.00 5.07
CA SER A 27 -5.27 -9.64 3.74
C SER A 27 -4.51 -8.32 3.77
N LEU A 28 -5.05 -7.28 4.39
CA LEU A 28 -4.36 -5.98 4.52
C LEU A 28 -3.10 -6.09 5.37
N ARG A 29 -3.10 -6.93 6.41
CA ARG A 29 -1.92 -7.15 7.25
C ARG A 29 -0.81 -7.84 6.46
N ARG A 30 -1.15 -8.85 5.64
CA ARG A 30 -0.22 -9.51 4.70
C ARG A 30 0.32 -8.55 3.66
N LEU A 31 -0.55 -7.71 3.08
CA LEU A 31 -0.16 -6.68 2.13
C LEU A 31 0.88 -5.74 2.74
N ARG A 32 0.55 -5.16 3.91
CA ARG A 32 1.45 -4.28 4.66
C ARG A 32 2.80 -4.94 4.95
N ASP A 33 2.77 -6.17 5.47
CA ASP A 33 3.97 -6.92 5.83
C ASP A 33 4.87 -7.16 4.61
N THR A 34 4.27 -7.60 3.49
CA THR A 34 4.99 -7.83 2.22
C THR A 34 5.61 -6.53 1.68
N ILE A 35 4.88 -5.42 1.75
CA ILE A 35 5.37 -4.11 1.31
C ILE A 35 6.58 -3.69 2.15
N LEU A 36 6.47 -3.77 3.48
CA LEU A 36 7.56 -3.41 4.40
C LEU A 36 8.77 -4.34 4.26
N ALA A 37 8.54 -5.63 4.02
CA ALA A 37 9.61 -6.60 3.76
C ALA A 37 10.34 -6.34 2.44
N THR A 38 9.63 -5.82 1.43
CA THR A 38 10.23 -5.44 0.13
C THR A 38 11.00 -4.13 0.24
N ALA A 39 10.53 -3.23 1.09
CA ALA A 39 11.00 -1.86 1.19
C ALA A 39 11.09 -1.44 2.66
N PRO A 40 12.12 -1.91 3.38
CA PRO A 40 12.34 -1.54 4.77
C PRO A 40 12.65 -0.05 4.83
N GLY A 41 11.72 0.73 5.39
CA GLY A 41 11.76 2.20 5.38
C GLY A 41 10.43 2.86 5.03
N GLY A 42 9.43 2.08 4.59
CA GLY A 42 8.07 2.58 4.45
C GLY A 42 7.47 3.00 5.80
N VAL A 43 7.07 4.27 5.90
CA VAL A 43 6.35 4.82 7.05
C VAL A 43 4.86 4.70 6.79
N THR A 44 4.15 3.95 7.63
CA THR A 44 2.69 3.84 7.56
C THR A 44 2.05 5.13 8.07
N GLU A 45 1.24 5.78 7.25
CA GLU A 45 0.42 6.94 7.62
C GLU A 45 -1.07 6.65 7.37
N VAL A 46 -1.94 7.37 8.06
CA VAL A 46 -3.38 7.34 7.77
C VAL A 46 -3.77 8.76 7.41
N SER A 47 -4.21 8.95 6.16
CA SER A 47 -4.56 10.25 5.61
C SER A 47 -6.02 10.21 5.14
N TYR A 48 -6.83 11.18 5.57
CA TYR A 48 -8.28 11.23 5.30
C TYR A 48 -9.05 9.94 5.67
N GLY A 49 -8.60 9.22 6.71
CA GLY A 49 -9.21 7.96 7.12
C GLY A 49 -8.83 6.74 6.27
N VAL A 50 -7.92 6.90 5.31
CA VAL A 50 -7.40 5.81 4.47
C VAL A 50 -5.95 5.50 4.87
N PRO A 51 -5.61 4.24 5.19
CA PRO A 51 -4.23 3.89 5.47
C PRO A 51 -3.35 3.93 4.22
N GLY A 52 -2.07 4.22 4.42
CA GLY A 52 -1.08 4.21 3.36
C GLY A 52 0.33 4.04 3.91
N ILE A 53 1.27 3.84 3.00
CA ILE A 53 2.69 3.72 3.28
C ILE A 53 3.40 4.74 2.40
N ARG A 54 4.16 5.61 3.04
CA ARG A 54 5.03 6.59 2.41
C ARG A 54 6.47 6.13 2.54
N PHE A 55 7.21 6.18 1.44
CA PHE A 55 8.60 5.79 1.37
C PHE A 55 9.52 7.02 1.35
N PRO A 56 10.77 6.87 1.81
CA PRO A 56 11.73 7.98 1.89
C PRO A 56 12.10 8.55 0.51
N ASN A 57 12.03 7.75 -0.55
CA ASN A 57 12.26 8.18 -1.94
C ASN A 57 11.07 8.95 -2.57
N GLY A 58 10.04 9.28 -1.77
CA GLY A 58 8.84 9.97 -2.25
C GLY A 58 7.76 9.05 -2.81
N GLY A 59 7.98 7.73 -2.82
CA GLY A 59 6.96 6.75 -3.18
C GLY A 59 5.84 6.73 -2.15
N ARG A 60 4.60 6.52 -2.60
CA ARG A 60 3.47 6.37 -1.69
C ARG A 60 2.47 5.37 -2.25
N VAL A 61 1.98 4.52 -1.38
CA VAL A 61 0.96 3.52 -1.69
C VAL A 61 -0.14 3.66 -0.66
N HIS A 62 -1.36 3.92 -1.09
CA HIS A 62 -2.50 3.91 -0.18
C HIS A 62 -3.27 2.61 -0.36
N PHE A 63 -3.93 2.15 0.68
CA PHE A 63 -4.82 1.00 0.63
C PHE A 63 -5.96 1.21 1.60
N GLY A 64 -7.12 0.63 1.31
CA GLY A 64 -8.28 0.77 2.18
C GLY A 64 -9.28 -0.34 1.93
N SER A 65 -10.24 -0.48 2.85
CA SER A 65 -11.40 -1.32 2.63
C SER A 65 -12.54 -0.51 2.02
N ARG A 66 -13.31 -1.15 1.15
CA ARG A 66 -14.53 -0.64 0.55
C ARG A 66 -15.68 -1.59 0.90
N ARG A 67 -16.92 -1.10 0.83
CA ARG A 67 -18.12 -1.94 0.86
C ARG A 67 -18.06 -2.98 -0.29
N GLY A 68 -17.73 -4.23 0.05
CA GLY A 68 -17.59 -5.35 -0.90
C GLY A 68 -16.15 -5.77 -1.25
N GLY A 69 -15.11 -5.14 -0.69
CA GLY A 69 -13.73 -5.56 -0.97
C GLY A 69 -12.64 -4.63 -0.43
N LEU A 70 -11.46 -4.73 -1.01
CA LEU A 70 -10.27 -3.96 -0.70
C LEU A 70 -9.82 -3.19 -1.94
N SER A 71 -9.26 -2.00 -1.72
CA SER A 71 -8.78 -1.11 -2.77
C SER A 71 -7.32 -0.75 -2.49
N LEU A 72 -6.45 -0.98 -3.47
CA LEU A 72 -5.03 -0.62 -3.45
C LEU A 72 -4.77 0.49 -4.46
N TYR A 73 -4.25 1.61 -3.97
CA TYR A 73 -3.86 2.77 -4.74
C TYR A 73 -2.34 2.75 -4.94
N ALA A 74 -1.90 2.12 -6.03
CA ALA A 74 -0.50 2.06 -6.43
C ALA A 74 -0.13 3.14 -7.46
N GLY A 75 -1.04 4.06 -7.79
CA GLY A 75 -0.83 5.08 -8.81
C GLY A 75 -0.76 4.46 -10.22
N HIS A 76 -0.12 5.15 -11.17
CA HIS A 76 0.00 4.69 -12.57
C HIS A 76 0.78 3.38 -12.76
N VAL A 77 1.35 2.83 -11.69
CA VAL A 77 2.10 1.59 -11.72
C VAL A 77 1.19 0.39 -11.96
N SER A 78 -0.08 0.46 -11.53
CA SER A 78 -1.08 -0.59 -11.79
C SER A 78 -1.23 -0.91 -13.27
N ALA A 79 -1.07 0.07 -14.16
CA ALA A 79 -1.17 -0.12 -15.61
C ALA A 79 -0.07 -1.03 -16.17
N LEU A 80 1.14 -1.00 -15.60
CA LEU A 80 2.23 -1.89 -15.99
C LEU A 80 1.95 -3.36 -15.64
N PHE A 81 1.13 -3.56 -14.61
CA PHE A 81 0.73 -4.87 -14.11
C PHE A 81 -0.66 -5.28 -14.60
N ALA A 82 -1.25 -4.58 -15.58
CA ALA A 82 -2.58 -4.87 -16.08
C ALA A 82 -2.75 -6.34 -16.52
N HIS A 83 -1.71 -6.95 -17.10
CA HIS A 83 -1.72 -8.36 -17.49
C HIS A 83 -1.77 -9.31 -16.29
N GLU A 84 -0.98 -9.09 -15.24
CA GLU A 84 -1.03 -9.88 -13.99
C GLU A 84 -2.30 -9.59 -13.18
N LEU A 85 -2.89 -8.42 -13.40
CA LEU A 85 -4.12 -7.96 -12.76
C LEU A 85 -5.38 -8.27 -13.58
N THR A 86 -5.29 -9.08 -14.64
CA THR A 86 -6.46 -9.46 -15.47
C THR A 86 -7.55 -10.18 -14.67
N GLY A 87 -7.18 -10.89 -13.61
CA GLY A 87 -8.12 -11.50 -12.65
C GLY A 87 -8.65 -10.55 -11.56
N PHE A 88 -8.29 -9.27 -11.61
CA PHE A 88 -8.64 -8.25 -10.62
C PHE A 88 -9.34 -7.06 -11.30
N THR A 89 -10.19 -6.37 -10.55
CA THR A 89 -10.89 -5.19 -11.08
C THR A 89 -9.99 -3.97 -10.95
N ILE A 90 -9.52 -3.41 -12.07
CA ILE A 90 -8.71 -2.19 -12.08
C ILE A 90 -9.60 -0.99 -12.46
N ALA A 91 -9.64 0.02 -11.60
CA ALA A 91 -10.31 1.29 -11.83
C ALA A 91 -9.26 2.40 -11.99
N GLY A 92 -8.78 2.61 -13.21
CA GLY A 92 -7.75 3.60 -13.55
C GLY A 92 -6.40 3.30 -12.87
N THR A 93 -6.18 3.88 -11.70
CA THR A 93 -4.94 3.70 -10.90
C THR A 93 -5.17 2.94 -9.59
N THR A 94 -6.40 2.46 -9.39
CA THR A 94 -6.82 1.71 -8.20
C THR A 94 -7.06 0.26 -8.56
N ILE A 95 -6.52 -0.65 -7.78
CA ILE A 95 -6.70 -2.08 -7.93
C ILE A 95 -7.71 -2.51 -6.87
N HIS A 96 -8.84 -3.07 -7.28
CA HIS A 96 -9.82 -3.66 -6.39
C HIS A 96 -9.61 -5.16 -6.33
N PHE A 97 -9.55 -5.67 -5.10
CA PHE A 97 -9.36 -7.07 -4.79
C PHE A 97 -10.25 -7.44 -3.60
N THR A 98 -10.41 -8.73 -3.32
CA THR A 98 -11.23 -9.21 -2.21
C THR A 98 -10.35 -9.98 -1.23
N PRO A 99 -10.79 -10.18 0.02
CA PRO A 99 -10.04 -11.05 0.93
C PRO A 99 -10.03 -12.52 0.50
N ASP A 100 -11.00 -12.93 -0.31
CA ASP A 100 -11.06 -14.28 -0.91
C ASP A 100 -10.08 -14.41 -2.10
N HIS A 101 -9.98 -13.35 -2.90
CA HIS A 101 -9.05 -13.25 -4.02
C HIS A 101 -7.93 -12.25 -3.68
N GLU A 102 -7.00 -12.70 -2.84
CA GLU A 102 -5.88 -11.88 -2.38
C GLU A 102 -4.85 -11.64 -3.49
N LEU A 103 -4.14 -10.50 -3.44
CA LEU A 103 -3.02 -10.24 -4.35
C LEU A 103 -1.85 -11.20 -4.03
N PRO A 104 -1.28 -11.88 -5.03
CA PRO A 104 -0.11 -12.72 -4.82
C PRO A 104 1.05 -11.92 -4.22
N ILE A 105 1.76 -12.50 -3.25
CA ILE A 105 2.92 -11.87 -2.61
C ILE A 105 3.93 -11.42 -3.66
N ALA A 106 4.19 -12.25 -4.68
CA ALA A 106 5.08 -11.90 -5.79
C ALA A 106 4.63 -10.61 -6.52
N LEU A 107 3.33 -10.47 -6.78
CA LEU A 107 2.75 -9.30 -7.43
C LEU A 107 2.87 -8.06 -6.55
N ILE A 108 2.57 -8.19 -5.24
CA ILE A 108 2.73 -7.09 -4.27
C ILE A 108 4.18 -6.59 -4.26
N LYS A 109 5.17 -7.50 -4.27
CA LYS A 109 6.59 -7.15 -4.33
C LYS A 109 6.93 -6.39 -5.62
N ARG A 110 6.42 -6.87 -6.77
CA ARG A 110 6.65 -6.22 -8.08
C ARG A 110 6.03 -4.83 -8.16
N ILE A 111 4.77 -4.68 -7.73
CA ILE A 111 4.09 -3.39 -7.66
C ILE A 111 4.87 -2.43 -6.75
N THR A 112 5.25 -2.87 -5.55
CA THR A 112 6.01 -2.05 -4.59
C THR A 112 7.31 -1.53 -5.21
N ARG A 113 8.12 -2.42 -5.82
CA ARG A 113 9.38 -2.02 -6.47
C ARG A 113 9.16 -1.01 -7.58
N ALA A 114 8.12 -1.19 -8.39
CA ALA A 114 7.82 -0.29 -9.49
C ALA A 114 7.28 1.07 -9.00
N VAL A 115 6.54 1.12 -7.88
CA VAL A 115 6.18 2.39 -7.20
C VAL A 115 7.43 3.13 -6.73
N LEU A 116 8.38 2.42 -6.14
CA LEU A 116 9.64 3.03 -5.71
C LEU A 116 10.46 3.54 -6.89
N ALA A 117 10.59 2.75 -7.95
CA ALA A 117 11.29 3.15 -9.16
C ALA A 117 10.67 4.42 -9.77
N ARG A 118 9.33 4.46 -9.90
CA ARG A 118 8.62 5.63 -10.42
C ARG A 118 8.80 6.88 -9.55
N ALA A 119 8.88 6.68 -8.23
CA ALA A 119 9.10 7.77 -7.29
C ALA A 119 10.52 8.33 -7.42
N ASP A 120 11.51 7.44 -7.59
CA ASP A 120 12.90 7.81 -7.85
C ASP A 120 13.02 8.63 -9.15
N GLU A 121 12.38 8.19 -10.24
CA GLU A 121 12.32 8.95 -11.51
C GLU A 121 11.73 10.36 -11.31
N ARG A 122 10.64 10.47 -10.52
CA ARG A 122 10.04 11.77 -10.20
C ARG A 122 10.95 12.63 -9.34
N ALA A 123 11.63 12.06 -8.36
CA ALA A 123 12.56 12.78 -7.50
C ALA A 123 13.75 13.31 -8.32
N ALA A 124 14.28 12.51 -9.25
CA ALA A 124 15.36 12.89 -10.15
C ALA A 124 14.95 14.04 -11.10
N THR A 125 13.75 13.98 -11.68
CA THR A 125 13.22 15.03 -12.56
C THR A 125 12.87 16.32 -11.81
N ALA A 126 12.41 16.24 -10.57
CA ALA A 126 12.14 17.42 -9.74
C ALA A 126 13.43 18.16 -9.35
N LYS A 127 14.53 17.44 -9.11
CA LYS A 127 15.83 18.05 -8.77
C LYS A 127 16.49 18.76 -9.95
N LYS A 128 16.12 18.41 -11.20
CA LYS A 128 16.64 19.04 -12.43
C LYS A 128 15.95 20.36 -12.79
N ARG A 129 14.86 20.72 -12.09
CA ARG A 129 14.10 21.98 -12.29
C ARG A 129 14.35 23.03 -11.20
N ARG A 130 15.35 22.83 -10.33
CA ARG A 130 15.68 23.71 -9.22
C ARG A 130 17.13 24.17 -9.33
#